data_AF-A0A7W0EUU7-F1
#
_entry.id   AF-A0A7W0EUU7-F1
#
_cell.length_a   1.000
_cell.length_b   1.000
_cell.length_c   1.000
_cell.angle_alpha   90.00
_cell.angle_beta   90.00
_cell.angle_gamma   90.00
#
_symmetry.space_group_name_H-M   'P 1'
#
loop_
_entity.id
_entity.type
_entity.pdbx_description
1 polymer ?
#
loop_
_entity_poly.entity_id
_entity_poly.type
_entity_poly.pdbx_seq_one_letter_code
_entity_poly.pdbx_strand_id
1 'polypeptide(L)'
;MEKDPNPTEYLCQVSDTVSCGNCCGLYNVPDSSREALQEMLAYRSKVFMETPRNMDSILAFKDHIREKEPDQRPIRDFYHCPYIGLTGKDHNRVGCLLHPAGEGNKGVDLRGLSFYGSMTCHMYFCPSARNLPARFAAIVKTFSENWHQYGLIITETTLLTEFFGELERRINRPISMDMFSGHPGMIVPVIDFFRLKIRWPFRPKSHAYGTNYFFNDGIYPKPEVKYPPDWDSKSRYDIFFREMVSVFFSKAELFRGEDLLEGVFSRFHAAFQVIHEE
;
A
#
# COMPACT_ATOMS: atom_id res chain seq x y z
N MET A 1 3.91 -14.23 -17.79
CA MET A 1 4.41 -13.82 -16.46
C MET A 1 4.12 -14.96 -15.51
N GLU A 2 5.14 -15.68 -15.08
CA GLU A 2 4.99 -16.88 -14.24
C GLU A 2 4.66 -16.42 -12.82
N LYS A 3 3.43 -16.68 -12.36
CA LYS A 3 2.99 -16.41 -10.98
C LYS A 3 3.66 -17.44 -10.08
N ASP A 4 4.18 -17.01 -8.93
CA ASP A 4 4.76 -17.95 -7.97
C ASP A 4 3.63 -18.59 -7.14
N PRO A 5 3.39 -19.91 -7.26
CA PRO A 5 2.36 -20.58 -6.49
C PRO A 5 2.70 -20.69 -4.99
N ASN A 6 3.98 -20.52 -4.60
CA ASN A 6 4.48 -20.72 -3.24
C ASN A 6 5.28 -19.51 -2.75
N PRO A 7 4.61 -18.43 -2.30
CA PRO A 7 5.31 -17.25 -1.81
C PRO A 7 6.17 -17.61 -0.60
N THR A 8 7.45 -17.26 -0.64
CA THR A 8 8.41 -17.53 0.45
C THR A 8 8.71 -16.30 1.32
N GLU A 9 8.19 -15.12 0.97
CA GLU A 9 8.51 -13.87 1.64
C GLU A 9 7.25 -13.13 2.12
N TYR A 10 7.27 -12.68 3.38
CA TYR A 10 6.24 -11.82 3.93
C TYR A 10 6.47 -10.37 3.50
N LEU A 11 5.43 -9.76 2.92
CA LEU A 11 5.45 -8.34 2.54
C LEU A 11 5.09 -7.39 3.69
N CYS A 12 4.73 -7.91 4.87
CA CYS A 12 4.18 -7.12 5.97
C CYS A 12 5.24 -6.39 6.81
N GLN A 13 6.46 -6.92 6.91
CA GLN A 13 7.57 -6.36 7.70
C GLN A 13 8.83 -6.41 6.83
N VAL A 14 9.30 -5.26 6.35
CA VAL A 14 10.40 -5.17 5.36
C VAL A 14 11.66 -4.58 5.97
N SER A 15 11.53 -3.43 6.63
CA SER A 15 12.63 -2.74 7.30
C SER A 15 12.11 -2.01 8.54
N ASP A 16 12.96 -1.19 9.17
CA ASP A 16 12.57 -0.38 10.32
C ASP A 16 11.64 0.79 9.99
N THR A 17 11.51 1.13 8.70
CA THR A 17 10.61 2.20 8.21
C THR A 17 9.58 1.72 7.20
N VAL A 18 9.77 0.54 6.60
CA VAL A 18 8.91 -0.03 5.56
C VAL A 18 8.19 -1.27 6.09
N SER A 19 6.86 -1.20 6.11
CA SER A 19 5.96 -2.26 6.61
C SER A 19 4.54 -1.98 6.10
N CYS A 20 3.68 -3.01 6.10
CA CYS A 20 2.32 -2.89 5.61
C CYS A 20 1.30 -3.36 6.66
N GLY A 21 0.28 -2.54 6.87
CA GLY A 21 -0.86 -2.84 7.76
C GLY A 21 -2.17 -3.14 7.02
N ASN A 22 -2.14 -3.37 5.70
CA ASN A 22 -3.38 -3.40 4.91
C ASN A 22 -4.32 -4.53 5.36
N CYS A 23 -3.80 -5.74 5.62
CA CYS A 23 -4.59 -6.87 6.15
C CYS A 23 -5.16 -6.66 7.55
N CYS A 24 -4.61 -5.72 8.30
CA CYS A 24 -5.14 -5.30 9.60
C CYS A 24 -6.21 -4.21 9.46
N GLY A 25 -6.56 -3.81 8.24
CA GLY A 25 -7.54 -2.77 7.95
C GLY A 25 -7.00 -1.35 8.08
N LEU A 26 -5.67 -1.15 8.21
CA LEU A 26 -5.08 0.15 8.55
C LEU A 26 -5.54 1.31 7.65
N TYR A 27 -5.66 1.05 6.36
CA TYR A 27 -5.99 2.08 5.38
C TYR A 27 -7.50 2.20 5.13
N ASN A 28 -8.33 1.35 5.76
CA ASN A 28 -9.78 1.35 5.63
C ASN A 28 -10.45 2.24 6.69
N VAL A 29 -10.03 3.51 6.75
CA VAL A 29 -10.55 4.52 7.68
C VAL A 29 -10.95 5.78 6.91
N PRO A 30 -11.79 6.67 7.48
CA PRO A 30 -12.26 7.87 6.78
C PRO A 30 -11.13 8.81 6.37
N ASP A 31 -10.13 8.94 7.24
CA ASP A 31 -8.90 9.70 6.96
C ASP A 31 -7.70 8.75 7.07
N SER A 32 -7.23 8.29 5.91
CA SER A 32 -6.00 7.50 5.80
C SER A 32 -4.81 8.32 5.32
N SER A 33 -4.82 9.64 5.59
CA SER A 33 -3.59 10.44 5.55
C SER A 33 -2.54 9.88 6.51
N ARG A 34 -1.27 10.15 6.21
CA ARG A 34 -0.16 9.64 7.03
C ARG A 34 -0.25 10.19 8.44
N GLU A 35 -0.60 11.46 8.58
CA GLU A 35 -0.66 12.19 9.83
C GLU A 35 -1.74 11.61 10.75
N ALA A 36 -2.96 11.42 10.24
CA ALA A 36 -4.06 10.84 11.01
C ALA A 36 -3.76 9.39 11.44
N LEU A 37 -3.20 8.58 10.54
CA LEU A 37 -2.81 7.21 10.85
C LEU A 37 -1.65 7.14 11.85
N GLN A 38 -0.65 8.01 11.73
CA GLN A 38 0.46 8.10 12.68
C GLN A 38 -0.05 8.44 14.08
N GLU A 39 -0.98 9.38 14.20
CA GLU A 39 -1.58 9.76 15.49
C GLU A 39 -2.36 8.58 16.10
N MET A 40 -3.23 7.93 15.31
CA MET A 40 -4.00 6.76 15.74
C MET A 40 -3.07 5.62 16.21
N LEU A 41 -2.06 5.29 15.42
CA LEU A 41 -1.12 4.21 15.73
C LEU A 41 -0.26 4.54 16.95
N ALA A 42 0.22 5.79 17.07
CA ALA A 42 0.99 6.23 18.24
C ALA A 42 0.16 6.14 19.52
N TYR A 43 -1.11 6.57 19.47
CA TYR A 43 -2.04 6.45 20.58
C TYR A 43 -2.22 5.00 21.01
N ARG A 44 -2.57 4.11 20.08
CA ARG A 44 -2.74 2.67 20.36
C ARG A 44 -1.49 2.06 20.99
N SER A 45 -0.33 2.37 20.43
CA SER A 45 0.95 1.84 20.90
C SER A 45 1.24 2.29 22.33
N LYS A 46 1.02 3.58 22.62
CA LYS A 46 1.18 4.13 23.97
C LYS A 46 0.27 3.45 24.98
N VAL A 47 -1.03 3.38 24.70
CA VAL A 47 -1.99 2.75 25.61
C VAL A 47 -1.66 1.26 25.80
N PHE A 48 -1.25 0.57 24.73
CA PHE A 48 -0.88 -0.83 24.83
C PHE A 48 0.42 -1.04 25.63
N MET A 49 1.40 -0.14 25.57
CA MET A 49 2.61 -0.23 26.41
C MET A 49 2.26 -0.27 27.91
N GLU A 50 1.25 0.49 28.33
CA GLU A 50 0.78 0.55 29.71
C GLU A 50 -0.17 -0.61 30.08
N THR A 51 -0.66 -1.37 29.09
CA THR A 51 -1.64 -2.44 29.29
C THR A 51 -0.97 -3.70 29.88
N PRO A 52 -1.42 -4.24 31.03
CA PRO A 52 -0.90 -5.51 31.53
C PRO A 52 -1.04 -6.66 30.52
N ARG A 53 -0.03 -7.53 30.40
CA ARG A 53 -0.02 -8.66 29.46
C ARG A 53 -0.79 -9.87 30.00
N ASN A 54 -2.05 -9.65 30.39
CA ASN A 54 -3.02 -10.68 30.70
C ASN A 54 -4.25 -10.54 29.78
N MET A 55 -5.01 -11.63 29.66
CA MET A 55 -6.13 -11.72 28.72
C MET A 55 -7.16 -10.60 28.92
N ASP A 56 -7.64 -10.41 30.15
CA ASP A 56 -8.69 -9.43 30.46
C ASP A 56 -8.26 -8.00 30.13
N SER A 57 -7.02 -7.65 30.44
CA SER A 57 -6.47 -6.31 30.15
C SER A 57 -6.32 -6.06 28.64
N ILE A 58 -5.91 -7.07 27.88
CA ILE A 58 -5.78 -6.98 26.42
C ILE A 58 -7.16 -6.87 25.75
N LEU A 59 -8.15 -7.61 26.25
CA LEU A 59 -9.52 -7.51 25.75
C LEU A 59 -10.14 -6.15 26.10
N ALA A 60 -9.91 -5.64 27.31
CA ALA A 60 -10.33 -4.29 27.70
C ALA A 60 -9.67 -3.22 26.83
N PHE A 61 -8.38 -3.36 26.49
CA PHE A 61 -7.70 -2.48 25.53
C PHE A 61 -8.42 -2.46 24.17
N LYS A 62 -8.78 -3.63 23.63
CA LYS A 62 -9.50 -3.74 22.35
C LYS A 62 -10.82 -2.98 22.39
N ASP A 63 -11.60 -3.16 23.46
CA ASP A 63 -12.90 -2.52 23.61
C ASP A 63 -12.75 -0.99 23.74
N HIS A 64 -11.78 -0.53 24.54
CA HIS A 64 -11.42 0.89 24.66
C HIS A 64 -11.04 1.54 23.31
N ILE A 65 -10.21 0.87 22.49
CA ILE A 65 -9.85 1.37 21.15
C ILE A 65 -11.09 1.47 20.25
N ARG A 66 -11.98 0.48 20.29
CA ARG A 66 -13.21 0.46 19.48
C ARG A 66 -14.19 1.55 19.88
N GLU A 67 -14.32 1.86 21.17
CA GLU A 67 -15.18 2.94 21.66
C GLU A 67 -14.66 4.32 21.26
N LYS A 68 -13.33 4.50 21.23
CA LYS A 68 -12.70 5.78 20.89
C LYS A 68 -12.75 6.08 19.39
N GLU A 69 -12.60 5.07 18.55
CA GLU A 69 -12.44 5.27 17.11
C GLU A 69 -13.78 5.29 16.38
N PRO A 70 -13.97 6.16 15.38
CA PRO A 70 -15.19 6.18 14.59
C PRO A 70 -15.43 4.81 13.95
N ASP A 71 -16.67 4.33 13.88
CA ASP A 71 -17.01 3.06 13.22
C ASP A 71 -17.20 3.21 11.69
N GLN A 72 -17.08 4.43 11.16
CA GLN A 72 -17.20 4.68 9.73
C GLN A 72 -16.02 4.04 8.97
N ARG A 73 -16.32 3.15 8.03
CA ARG A 73 -15.33 2.45 7.20
C ARG A 73 -15.73 2.55 5.72
N PRO A 74 -14.81 2.90 4.81
CA PRO A 74 -15.08 2.84 3.37
C PRO A 74 -15.54 1.46 2.89
N ILE A 75 -14.94 0.39 3.42
CA ILE A 75 -15.26 -1.01 3.12
C ILE A 75 -15.84 -1.63 4.39
N ARG A 76 -17.17 -1.85 4.41
CA ARG A 76 -17.92 -2.19 5.63
C ARG A 76 -17.51 -3.52 6.26
N ASP A 77 -17.35 -4.55 5.44
CA ASP A 77 -17.08 -5.92 5.95
C ASP A 77 -15.60 -6.18 6.21
N PHE A 78 -14.74 -5.18 6.00
CA PHE A 78 -13.31 -5.36 6.16
C PHE A 78 -12.87 -5.11 7.60
N TYR A 79 -12.39 -6.16 8.25
CA TYR A 79 -11.96 -6.14 9.64
C TYR A 79 -10.88 -5.08 9.91
N HIS A 80 -11.11 -4.28 10.94
CA HIS A 80 -10.16 -3.31 11.47
C HIS A 80 -9.58 -3.81 12.79
N CYS A 81 -8.31 -4.19 12.78
CA CYS A 81 -7.63 -4.73 13.95
C CYS A 81 -7.32 -3.59 14.93
N PRO A 82 -7.78 -3.63 16.20
CA PRO A 82 -7.41 -2.63 17.19
C PRO A 82 -5.98 -2.81 17.71
N TYR A 83 -5.36 -3.95 17.43
CA TYR A 83 -4.01 -4.29 17.88
C TYR A 83 -2.91 -3.99 16.86
N ILE A 84 -3.20 -3.26 15.77
CA ILE A 84 -2.13 -2.68 14.94
C ILE A 84 -1.67 -1.37 15.56
N GLY A 85 -0.36 -1.21 15.67
CA GLY A 85 0.30 -0.02 16.20
C GLY A 85 1.67 0.20 15.54
N LEU A 86 2.44 1.11 16.11
CA LEU A 86 3.84 1.33 15.81
C LEU A 86 4.69 0.31 16.58
N THR A 87 5.71 -0.22 15.91
CA THR A 87 6.61 -1.23 16.45
C THR A 87 8.04 -0.93 16.02
N GLY A 88 9.00 -1.71 16.55
CA GLY A 88 10.43 -1.45 16.37
C GLY A 88 10.93 -0.38 17.34
N LYS A 89 12.25 -0.28 17.51
CA LYS A 89 12.88 0.59 18.53
C LYS A 89 12.46 2.06 18.41
N ASP A 90 12.34 2.55 17.19
CA ASP A 90 12.05 3.96 16.93
C ASP A 90 10.55 4.22 16.65
N HIS A 91 9.69 3.21 16.81
CA HIS A 91 8.26 3.30 16.49
C HIS A 91 7.98 3.85 15.06
N ASN A 92 8.83 3.49 14.11
CA ASN A 92 8.79 4.00 12.73
C ASN A 92 8.23 2.98 11.71
N ARG A 93 7.75 1.83 12.16
CA ARG A 93 7.05 0.85 11.31
C ARG A 93 5.74 0.39 11.95
N VAL A 94 4.78 0.00 11.12
CA VAL A 94 3.51 -0.56 11.58
C VAL A 94 3.64 -2.04 11.84
N GLY A 95 2.98 -2.54 12.88
CA GLY A 95 3.06 -3.95 13.25
C GLY A 95 1.99 -4.35 14.27
N CYS A 96 1.94 -5.65 14.56
CA CYS A 96 1.00 -6.20 15.52
C CYS A 96 1.53 -6.06 16.94
N LEU A 97 0.78 -5.36 17.80
CA LEU A 97 1.10 -5.17 19.22
C LEU A 97 1.02 -6.48 20.02
N LEU A 98 0.30 -7.49 19.52
CA LEU A 98 0.20 -8.82 20.12
C LEU A 98 1.29 -9.80 19.65
N HIS A 99 2.14 -9.41 18.70
CA HIS A 99 3.17 -10.29 18.16
C HIS A 99 4.16 -10.72 19.25
N PRO A 100 4.70 -11.95 19.27
CA PRO A 100 5.66 -12.38 20.30
C PRO A 100 6.92 -11.52 20.38
N ALA A 101 7.35 -10.94 19.25
CA ALA A 101 8.45 -9.96 19.18
C ALA A 101 8.04 -8.52 19.56
N GLY A 102 6.78 -8.29 19.94
CA GLY A 102 6.27 -7.00 20.39
C GLY A 102 6.83 -6.62 21.76
N GLU A 103 6.98 -5.32 21.99
CA GLU A 103 7.50 -4.79 23.25
C GLU A 103 6.62 -5.20 24.44
N GLY A 104 7.25 -5.64 25.53
CA GLY A 104 6.57 -6.12 26.72
C GLY A 104 5.98 -7.53 26.62
N ASN A 105 5.91 -8.16 25.43
CA ASN A 105 5.28 -9.47 25.25
C ASN A 105 6.17 -10.65 25.67
N LYS A 106 7.49 -10.44 25.83
CA LYS A 106 8.45 -11.44 26.32
C LYS A 106 8.40 -12.78 25.55
N GLY A 107 8.18 -12.74 24.24
CA GLY A 107 8.11 -13.94 23.39
C GLY A 107 6.76 -14.67 23.43
N VAL A 108 5.79 -14.22 24.23
CA VAL A 108 4.45 -14.82 24.27
C VAL A 108 3.66 -14.38 23.04
N ASP A 109 3.15 -15.35 22.29
CA ASP A 109 2.28 -15.08 21.15
C ASP A 109 0.85 -14.78 21.62
N LEU A 110 0.54 -13.49 21.75
CA LEU A 110 -0.76 -13.01 22.19
C LEU A 110 -1.76 -12.87 21.04
N ARG A 111 -1.37 -13.15 19.79
CA ARG A 111 -2.22 -12.95 18.61
C ARG A 111 -3.48 -13.82 18.62
N GLY A 112 -3.53 -14.86 19.46
CA GLY A 112 -4.72 -15.65 19.72
C GLY A 112 -5.91 -14.83 20.25
N LEU A 113 -5.65 -13.62 20.77
CA LEU A 113 -6.68 -12.66 21.23
C LEU A 113 -7.17 -11.71 20.13
N SER A 114 -6.61 -11.82 18.91
CA SER A 114 -7.08 -11.08 17.73
C SER A 114 -8.17 -11.86 17.00
N PHE A 115 -8.93 -11.17 16.14
CA PHE A 115 -10.01 -11.78 15.36
C PHE A 115 -9.54 -12.94 14.47
N TYR A 116 -8.41 -12.78 13.79
CA TYR A 116 -7.86 -13.82 12.92
C TYR A 116 -7.14 -14.93 13.69
N GLY A 117 -6.65 -14.64 14.90
CA GLY A 117 -5.87 -15.57 15.71
C GLY A 117 -4.42 -15.73 15.25
N SER A 118 -3.58 -16.35 16.09
CA SER A 118 -2.14 -16.53 15.83
C SER A 118 -1.84 -17.27 14.54
N MET A 119 -2.55 -18.37 14.29
CA MET A 119 -2.25 -19.28 13.18
C MET A 119 -2.53 -18.63 11.82
N THR A 120 -3.71 -18.00 11.68
CA THR A 120 -4.07 -17.26 10.46
C THR A 120 -3.10 -16.12 10.21
N CYS A 121 -2.82 -15.28 11.21
CA CYS A 121 -1.87 -14.18 11.05
C CYS A 121 -0.44 -14.65 10.73
N HIS A 122 -0.04 -15.83 11.19
CA HIS A 122 1.29 -16.37 10.93
C HIS A 122 1.42 -16.95 9.51
N MET A 123 0.42 -17.68 9.02
CA MET A 123 0.51 -18.39 7.74
C MET A 123 0.00 -17.59 6.54
N TYR A 124 -0.67 -16.45 6.78
CA TYR A 124 -1.28 -15.68 5.70
C TYR A 124 -0.25 -14.92 4.87
N PHE A 125 -0.20 -15.23 3.57
CA PHE A 125 0.47 -14.45 2.54
C PHE A 125 -0.57 -13.67 1.76
N CYS A 126 -0.43 -12.34 1.71
CA CYS A 126 -1.37 -11.52 0.95
C CYS A 126 -1.31 -11.84 -0.55
N PRO A 127 -2.40 -11.59 -1.32
CA PRO A 127 -2.43 -11.85 -2.74
C PRO A 127 -1.27 -11.23 -3.53
N SER A 128 -0.74 -10.08 -3.11
CA SER A 128 0.45 -9.48 -3.73
C SER A 128 1.70 -10.34 -3.66
N ALA A 129 1.90 -11.10 -2.58
CA ALA A 129 3.05 -11.99 -2.48
C ALA A 129 3.04 -13.09 -3.55
N ARG A 130 1.86 -13.42 -4.09
CA ARG A 130 1.67 -14.45 -5.13
C ARG A 130 1.57 -13.86 -6.53
N ASN A 131 0.89 -12.72 -6.65
CA ASN A 131 0.48 -12.16 -7.93
C ASN A 131 1.45 -11.08 -8.46
N LEU A 132 2.23 -10.43 -7.61
CA LEU A 132 3.21 -9.44 -8.03
C LEU A 132 4.56 -10.14 -8.28
N PRO A 133 5.20 -9.97 -9.44
CA PRO A 133 6.53 -10.49 -9.68
C PRO A 133 7.52 -10.07 -8.59
N ALA A 134 8.32 -11.01 -8.10
CA ALA A 134 9.30 -10.77 -7.02
C ALA A 134 10.24 -9.59 -7.32
N ARG A 135 10.64 -9.41 -8.59
CA ARG A 135 11.47 -8.28 -9.02
C ARG A 135 10.79 -6.93 -8.85
N PHE A 136 9.47 -6.85 -9.09
CA PHE A 136 8.69 -5.63 -8.87
C PHE A 136 8.48 -5.39 -7.37
N ALA A 137 8.18 -6.45 -6.61
CA ALA A 137 8.08 -6.36 -5.16
C ALA A 137 9.39 -5.85 -4.52
N ALA A 138 10.55 -6.31 -5.00
CA ALA A 138 11.86 -5.84 -4.55
C ALA A 138 12.03 -4.32 -4.77
N ILE A 139 11.68 -3.83 -5.96
CA ILE A 139 11.76 -2.40 -6.29
C ILE A 139 10.84 -1.57 -5.37
N VAL A 140 9.60 -2.01 -5.18
CA VAL A 140 8.64 -1.32 -4.30
C VAL A 140 9.13 -1.31 -2.85
N LYS A 141 9.67 -2.42 -2.34
CA LYS A 141 10.26 -2.52 -0.99
C LYS A 141 11.42 -1.56 -0.81
N THR A 142 12.32 -1.46 -1.80
CA THR A 142 13.53 -0.64 -1.71
C THR A 142 13.24 0.86 -1.86
N PHE A 143 12.35 1.25 -2.77
CA PHE A 143 12.12 2.67 -3.08
C PHE A 143 10.92 3.29 -2.37
N SER A 144 10.17 2.53 -1.59
CA SER A 144 9.15 3.12 -0.73
C SER A 144 9.80 3.90 0.42
N GLU A 145 9.36 5.13 0.61
CA GLU A 145 9.95 6.07 1.58
C GLU A 145 9.57 5.75 3.03
N ASN A 146 8.41 5.11 3.24
CA ASN A 146 7.88 4.77 4.56
C ASN A 146 6.74 3.75 4.46
N TRP A 147 6.28 3.27 5.62
CA TRP A 147 5.20 2.30 5.77
C TRP A 147 3.87 2.76 5.13
N HIS A 148 3.57 4.06 5.16
CA HIS A 148 2.32 4.61 4.63
C HIS A 148 2.29 4.50 3.11
N GLN A 149 3.33 4.99 2.45
CA GLN A 149 3.47 4.87 1.00
C GLN A 149 3.54 3.41 0.57
N TYR A 150 4.39 2.61 1.23
CA TYR A 150 4.54 1.20 0.90
C TYR A 150 3.22 0.44 1.04
N GLY A 151 2.51 0.56 2.16
CA GLY A 151 1.30 -0.21 2.40
C GLY A 151 0.12 0.20 1.52
N LEU A 152 0.06 1.45 1.07
CA LEU A 152 -0.92 1.89 0.07
C LEU A 152 -0.57 1.42 -1.35
N ILE A 153 0.66 0.99 -1.62
CA ILE A 153 1.12 0.67 -2.98
C ILE A 153 1.33 -0.82 -3.19
N ILE A 154 1.94 -1.54 -2.25
CA ILE A 154 2.33 -2.94 -2.43
C ILE A 154 1.14 -3.87 -2.72
N THR A 155 -0.06 -3.49 -2.27
CA THR A 155 -1.29 -4.23 -2.54
C THR A 155 -1.92 -3.94 -3.91
N GLU A 156 -1.44 -2.92 -4.62
CA GLU A 156 -1.94 -2.47 -5.93
C GLU A 156 -1.36 -3.33 -7.08
N THR A 157 -1.64 -4.64 -7.07
CA THR A 157 -1.00 -5.59 -8.00
C THR A 157 -1.22 -5.26 -9.47
N THR A 158 -2.44 -4.87 -9.86
CA THR A 158 -2.76 -4.44 -11.24
C THR A 158 -2.01 -3.16 -11.60
N LEU A 159 -2.09 -2.12 -10.75
CA LEU A 159 -1.40 -0.84 -10.97
C LEU A 159 0.11 -1.03 -11.14
N LEU A 160 0.74 -1.81 -10.26
CA LEU A 160 2.18 -2.05 -10.28
C LEU A 160 2.58 -2.87 -11.51
N THR A 161 1.80 -3.88 -11.89
CA THR A 161 2.07 -4.68 -13.08
C THR A 161 1.99 -3.83 -14.34
N GLU A 162 0.97 -2.99 -14.46
CA GLU A 162 0.84 -2.08 -15.61
C GLU A 162 1.92 -1.01 -15.61
N PHE A 163 2.26 -0.45 -14.44
CA PHE A 163 3.32 0.55 -14.31
C PHE A 163 4.66 0.01 -14.79
N PHE A 164 5.14 -1.10 -14.22
CA PHE A 164 6.41 -1.68 -14.63
C PHE A 164 6.35 -2.24 -16.05
N GLY A 165 5.20 -2.76 -16.50
CA GLY A 165 5.02 -3.19 -17.89
C GLY A 165 5.14 -2.04 -18.90
N GLU A 166 4.58 -0.87 -18.60
CA GLU A 166 4.73 0.33 -19.44
C GLU A 166 6.19 0.78 -19.50
N LEU A 167 6.90 0.77 -18.36
CA LEU A 167 8.32 1.09 -18.35
C LEU A 167 9.12 0.09 -19.18
N GLU A 168 8.93 -1.22 -18.97
CA GLU A 168 9.58 -2.31 -19.73
C GLU A 168 9.33 -2.18 -21.24
N ARG A 169 8.10 -1.84 -21.65
CA ARG A 169 7.75 -1.62 -23.06
C ARG A 169 8.51 -0.45 -23.67
N ARG A 170 8.70 0.65 -22.93
CA ARG A 170 9.41 1.84 -23.42
C ARG A 170 10.89 1.60 -23.58
N ILE A 171 11.52 0.91 -22.63
CA ILE A 171 12.96 0.59 -22.70
C ILE A 171 13.25 -0.69 -23.49
N ASN A 172 12.22 -1.39 -23.96
CA ASN A 172 12.27 -2.66 -24.67
C ASN A 172 13.13 -3.74 -23.96
N ARG A 173 13.03 -3.81 -22.63
CA ARG A 173 13.71 -4.82 -21.81
C ARG A 173 13.04 -4.98 -20.43
N PRO A 174 13.19 -6.14 -19.76
CA PRO A 174 12.72 -6.32 -18.40
C PRO A 174 13.40 -5.37 -17.40
N ILE A 175 12.64 -4.94 -16.38
CA ILE A 175 13.14 -4.15 -15.27
C ILE A 175 13.58 -5.06 -14.13
N SER A 176 14.75 -4.77 -13.58
CA SER A 176 15.33 -5.45 -12.43
C SER A 176 16.08 -4.46 -11.53
N MET A 177 16.37 -4.88 -10.29
CA MET A 177 16.97 -4.03 -9.26
C MET A 177 18.36 -3.50 -9.63
N ASP A 178 19.14 -4.28 -10.37
CA ASP A 178 20.49 -3.92 -10.82
C ASP A 178 20.52 -2.65 -11.68
N MET A 179 19.46 -2.39 -12.45
CA MET A 179 19.39 -1.21 -13.32
C MET A 179 19.36 0.11 -12.56
N PHE A 180 19.01 0.09 -11.26
CA PHE A 180 18.96 1.28 -10.44
C PHE A 180 20.27 1.54 -9.69
N SER A 181 21.19 0.57 -9.66
CA SER A 181 22.47 0.69 -8.97
C SER A 181 23.32 1.79 -9.60
N GLY A 182 23.65 2.83 -8.84
CA GLY A 182 24.43 3.97 -9.34
C GLY A 182 23.66 4.94 -10.25
N HIS A 183 22.35 4.73 -10.46
CA HIS A 183 21.54 5.48 -11.42
C HIS A 183 20.34 6.19 -10.77
N PRO A 184 20.57 7.23 -9.93
CA PRO A 184 19.49 7.93 -9.23
C PRO A 184 18.45 8.55 -10.18
N GLY A 185 18.84 8.92 -11.40
CA GLY A 185 17.93 9.43 -12.43
C GLY A 185 16.81 8.45 -12.81
N MET A 186 17.06 7.13 -12.71
CA MET A 186 16.02 6.11 -12.95
C MET A 186 15.16 5.85 -11.70
N ILE A 187 15.69 6.10 -10.50
CA ILE A 187 14.96 5.90 -9.24
C ILE A 187 13.88 6.98 -9.06
N VAL A 188 14.20 8.24 -9.37
CA VAL A 188 13.32 9.38 -9.11
C VAL A 188 11.94 9.23 -9.74
N PRO A 189 11.78 8.87 -11.04
CA PRO A 189 10.46 8.64 -11.63
C PRO A 189 9.64 7.55 -10.95
N VAL A 190 10.27 6.50 -10.43
CA VAL A 190 9.58 5.43 -9.70
C VAL A 190 9.02 5.95 -8.38
N ILE A 191 9.82 6.69 -7.62
CA ILE A 191 9.37 7.34 -6.38
C ILE A 191 8.27 8.38 -6.66
N ASP A 192 8.42 9.16 -7.74
CA ASP A 192 7.40 10.12 -8.15
C ASP A 192 6.08 9.45 -8.49
N PHE A 193 6.08 8.28 -9.15
CA PHE A 193 4.87 7.51 -9.37
C PHE A 193 4.22 7.06 -8.06
N PHE A 194 5.02 6.59 -7.10
CA PHE A 194 4.52 6.19 -5.79
C PHE A 194 3.85 7.35 -5.05
N ARG A 195 4.47 8.54 -5.09
CA ARG A 195 3.88 9.77 -4.54
C ARG A 195 2.64 10.20 -5.31
N LEU A 196 2.63 10.06 -6.63
CA LEU A 196 1.51 10.38 -7.50
C LEU A 196 0.29 9.51 -7.18
N LYS A 197 0.48 8.20 -6.93
CA LYS A 197 -0.60 7.32 -6.48
C LYS A 197 -1.29 7.86 -5.23
N ILE A 198 -0.53 8.34 -4.26
CA ILE A 198 -1.11 8.84 -3.00
C ILE A 198 -1.85 10.16 -3.27
N ARG A 199 -1.21 11.08 -4.01
CA ARG A 199 -1.67 12.46 -4.21
C ARG A 199 -2.49 12.67 -5.49
N TRP A 200 -3.02 11.60 -6.08
CA TRP A 200 -3.72 11.66 -7.36
C TRP A 200 -4.88 12.68 -7.32
N PRO A 201 -4.84 13.75 -8.13
CA PRO A 201 -5.74 14.89 -7.96
C PRO A 201 -7.15 14.65 -8.52
N PHE A 202 -7.31 13.64 -9.39
CA PHE A 202 -8.58 13.33 -10.06
C PHE A 202 -9.38 12.26 -9.32
N ARG A 203 -9.02 11.99 -8.06
CA ARG A 203 -9.76 11.06 -7.20
C ARG A 203 -10.93 11.78 -6.52
N PRO A 204 -12.15 11.19 -6.47
CA PRO A 204 -13.25 11.80 -5.72
C PRO A 204 -12.95 11.79 -4.22
N LYS A 205 -13.47 12.79 -3.50
CA LYS A 205 -13.28 12.94 -2.03
C LYS A 205 -13.70 11.70 -1.24
N SER A 206 -14.73 10.98 -1.69
CA SER A 206 -15.18 9.72 -1.07
C SER A 206 -14.10 8.62 -1.06
N HIS A 207 -13.03 8.78 -1.84
CA HIS A 207 -11.92 7.85 -1.95
C HIS A 207 -10.57 8.52 -1.68
N ALA A 208 -10.53 9.75 -1.13
CA ALA A 208 -9.40 10.70 -1.18
C ALA A 208 -7.99 10.07 -1.04
N TYR A 209 -7.83 9.07 -0.19
CA TYR A 209 -6.54 8.48 0.17
C TYR A 209 -6.22 7.14 -0.51
N GLY A 210 -7.10 6.64 -1.37
CA GLY A 210 -6.82 5.51 -2.25
C GLY A 210 -6.71 4.16 -1.55
N THR A 211 -7.57 3.90 -0.54
CA THR A 211 -7.73 2.58 0.07
C THR A 211 -7.99 1.54 -1.01
N ASN A 212 -7.20 0.46 -1.01
CA ASN A 212 -7.37 -0.63 -1.96
C ASN A 212 -7.86 -1.90 -1.26
N TYR A 213 -8.94 -2.47 -1.77
CA TYR A 213 -9.40 -3.79 -1.38
C TYR A 213 -8.66 -4.86 -2.18
N PHE A 214 -7.82 -5.63 -1.48
CA PHE A 214 -6.76 -6.43 -2.11
C PHE A 214 -6.94 -7.94 -1.99
N PHE A 215 -8.08 -8.42 -1.47
CA PHE A 215 -8.37 -9.86 -1.39
C PHE A 215 -8.61 -10.49 -2.76
N ASN A 216 -8.85 -9.69 -3.81
CA ASN A 216 -9.02 -10.12 -5.19
C ASN A 216 -10.12 -11.18 -5.39
N ASP A 217 -11.13 -11.20 -4.53
CA ASP A 217 -12.31 -12.08 -4.61
C ASP A 217 -13.47 -11.48 -5.41
N GLY A 218 -13.32 -10.22 -5.87
CA GLY A 218 -14.30 -9.51 -6.67
C GLY A 218 -15.43 -8.85 -5.87
N ILE A 219 -15.42 -8.89 -4.53
CA ILE A 219 -16.51 -8.33 -3.71
C ILE A 219 -16.52 -6.80 -3.76
N TYR A 220 -15.34 -6.17 -3.77
CA TYR A 220 -15.19 -4.70 -3.84
C TYR A 220 -14.33 -4.30 -5.05
N PRO A 221 -14.87 -4.37 -6.28
CA PRO A 221 -14.12 -3.98 -7.47
C PRO A 221 -13.95 -2.46 -7.51
N LYS A 222 -12.83 -2.00 -8.08
CA LYS A 222 -12.66 -0.57 -8.39
C LYS A 222 -13.67 -0.17 -9.46
N PRO A 223 -14.33 1.00 -9.31
CA PRO A 223 -15.31 1.48 -10.27
C PRO A 223 -14.65 1.78 -11.62
N GLU A 224 -15.43 1.76 -12.68
CA GLU A 224 -14.97 2.22 -14.01
C GLU A 224 -14.60 3.71 -13.97
N VAL A 225 -13.69 4.10 -14.85
CA VAL A 225 -13.27 5.50 -15.00
C VAL A 225 -14.45 6.34 -15.48
N LYS A 226 -14.70 7.46 -14.81
CA LYS A 226 -15.67 8.44 -15.29
C LYS A 226 -14.97 9.44 -16.22
N TYR A 227 -15.19 9.27 -17.52
CA TYR A 227 -14.70 10.18 -18.55
C TYR A 227 -15.62 11.40 -18.75
N PRO A 228 -15.13 12.48 -19.37
CA PRO A 228 -15.96 13.63 -19.75
C PRO A 228 -17.09 13.21 -20.71
N PRO A 229 -18.26 13.90 -20.70
CA PRO A 229 -19.42 13.51 -21.52
C PRO A 229 -19.16 13.42 -23.03
N ASP A 230 -18.29 14.28 -23.57
CA ASP A 230 -17.98 14.35 -25.01
C ASP A 230 -16.72 13.54 -25.37
N TRP A 231 -16.47 12.43 -24.67
CA TRP A 231 -15.28 11.59 -24.83
C TRP A 231 -15.67 10.17 -25.20
N ASP A 232 -15.39 9.79 -26.45
CA ASP A 232 -15.97 8.59 -27.08
C ASP A 232 -15.09 7.33 -27.00
N SER A 233 -13.88 7.42 -26.44
CA SER A 233 -12.94 6.29 -26.40
C SER A 233 -12.20 6.20 -25.06
N LYS A 234 -11.71 5.03 -24.70
CA LYS A 234 -10.89 4.90 -23.49
C LYS A 234 -9.50 5.52 -23.72
N SER A 235 -8.96 6.18 -22.70
CA SER A 235 -7.56 6.63 -22.73
C SER A 235 -6.62 5.41 -22.83
N ARG A 236 -5.44 5.60 -23.43
CA ARG A 236 -4.34 4.61 -23.34
C ARG A 236 -3.95 4.30 -21.88
N TYR A 237 -4.28 5.18 -20.95
CA TYR A 237 -4.03 5.05 -19.52
C TYR A 237 -5.27 4.61 -18.72
N ASP A 238 -6.30 4.04 -19.36
CA ASP A 238 -7.55 3.61 -18.70
C ASP A 238 -7.32 2.74 -17.47
N ILE A 239 -6.37 1.80 -17.54
CA ILE A 239 -6.01 0.92 -16.41
C ILE A 239 -5.48 1.75 -15.24
N PHE A 240 -4.54 2.68 -15.47
CA PHE A 240 -4.03 3.56 -14.42
C PHE A 240 -5.15 4.42 -13.81
N PHE A 241 -6.00 4.99 -14.65
CA PHE A 241 -7.10 5.82 -14.21
C PHE A 241 -8.11 5.04 -13.37
N ARG A 242 -8.42 3.80 -13.76
CA ARG A 242 -9.28 2.90 -12.99
C ARG A 242 -8.65 2.57 -11.65
N GLU A 243 -7.38 2.18 -11.68
CA GLU A 243 -6.65 1.79 -10.47
C GLU A 243 -6.48 2.96 -9.48
N MET A 244 -6.45 4.20 -9.96
CA MET A 244 -6.42 5.40 -9.12
C MET A 244 -7.81 5.96 -8.76
N VAL A 245 -8.89 5.31 -9.22
CA VAL A 245 -10.29 5.70 -9.01
C VAL A 245 -10.58 7.09 -9.57
N SER A 246 -10.25 7.30 -10.85
CA SER A 246 -10.27 8.61 -11.48
C SER A 246 -11.66 9.03 -11.96
N VAL A 247 -11.94 10.32 -11.78
CA VAL A 247 -13.11 11.01 -12.31
C VAL A 247 -12.65 12.29 -13.00
N PHE A 248 -13.03 12.44 -14.27
CA PHE A 248 -12.72 13.62 -15.09
C PHE A 248 -14.02 14.29 -15.53
N PHE A 249 -14.14 15.59 -15.30
CA PHE A 249 -15.30 16.39 -15.68
C PHE A 249 -15.10 17.17 -16.97
N SER A 250 -13.86 17.28 -17.46
CA SER A 250 -13.53 17.97 -18.71
C SER A 250 -12.38 17.29 -19.46
N LYS A 251 -12.28 17.55 -20.76
CA LYS A 251 -11.15 17.09 -21.58
C LYS A 251 -9.81 17.63 -21.05
N ALA A 252 -9.79 18.85 -20.53
CA ALA A 252 -8.61 19.44 -19.91
C ALA A 252 -8.15 18.71 -18.64
N GLU A 253 -9.08 18.19 -17.83
CA GLU A 253 -8.71 17.33 -16.69
C GLU A 253 -8.15 15.99 -17.13
N LEU A 254 -8.79 15.37 -18.13
CA LEU A 254 -8.32 14.11 -18.69
C LEU A 254 -6.89 14.26 -19.23
N PHE A 255 -6.64 15.24 -20.09
CA PHE A 255 -5.30 15.50 -20.64
C PHE A 255 -4.28 15.77 -19.54
N ARG A 256 -4.62 16.56 -18.51
CA ARG A 256 -3.73 16.74 -17.36
C ARG A 256 -3.41 15.43 -16.63
N GLY A 257 -4.39 14.52 -16.53
CA GLY A 257 -4.15 13.18 -15.98
C GLY A 257 -3.20 12.36 -16.84
N GLU A 258 -3.35 12.40 -18.16
CA GLU A 258 -2.46 11.72 -19.10
C GLU A 258 -1.04 12.30 -19.04
N ASP A 259 -0.91 13.63 -18.97
CA ASP A 259 0.37 14.34 -18.88
C ASP A 259 1.15 14.00 -17.60
N LEU A 260 0.46 13.83 -16.46
CA LEU A 260 1.10 13.43 -15.21
C LEU A 260 1.75 12.04 -15.32
N LEU A 261 1.06 11.08 -15.96
CA LEU A 261 1.58 9.73 -16.18
C LEU A 261 2.68 9.73 -17.25
N GLU A 262 2.44 10.39 -18.38
CA GLU A 262 3.40 10.50 -19.47
C GLU A 262 4.70 11.17 -19.00
N GLY A 263 4.61 12.19 -18.15
CA GLY A 263 5.77 12.84 -17.56
C GLY A 263 6.63 11.90 -16.73
N VAL A 264 6.03 10.98 -15.96
CA VAL A 264 6.78 9.95 -15.22
C VAL A 264 7.49 9.01 -16.19
N PHE A 265 6.76 8.48 -17.17
CA PHE A 265 7.30 7.48 -18.11
C PHE A 265 8.39 8.06 -19.01
N SER A 266 8.18 9.25 -19.54
CA SER A 266 9.16 9.95 -20.38
C SER A 266 10.44 10.29 -19.62
N ARG A 267 10.36 10.72 -18.35
CA ARG A 267 11.56 10.96 -17.53
C ARG A 267 12.34 9.68 -17.27
N PHE A 268 11.66 8.56 -17.00
CA PHE A 268 12.33 7.28 -16.83
C PHE A 268 13.03 6.83 -18.11
N HIS A 269 12.35 6.91 -19.25
CA HIS A 269 12.91 6.55 -20.55
C HIS A 269 14.14 7.42 -20.90
N ALA A 270 14.05 8.75 -20.72
CA ALA A 270 15.17 9.65 -20.96
C ALA A 270 16.37 9.33 -20.06
N ALA A 271 16.15 9.05 -18.77
CA ALA A 271 17.21 8.65 -17.86
C ALA A 271 17.87 7.33 -18.28
N PHE A 272 17.09 6.39 -18.79
CA PHE A 272 17.60 5.13 -19.32
C PHE A 272 18.48 5.32 -20.56
N GLN A 273 18.07 6.19 -21.49
CA GLN A 273 18.84 6.48 -22.71
C GLN A 273 20.21 7.07 -22.40
N VAL A 274 20.29 8.03 -21.46
CA VAL A 274 21.57 8.64 -21.05
C VAL A 274 22.59 7.60 -20.57
N ILE A 275 22.13 6.55 -19.88
CA ILE A 275 23.01 5.50 -19.34
C ILE A 275 23.51 4.54 -20.42
N HIS A 276 22.75 4.36 -21.52
CA HIS A 276 23.04 3.36 -22.54
C HIS A 276 23.60 3.96 -23.84
N GLU A 277 23.71 5.28 -23.91
CA GLU A 277 24.42 6.02 -24.97
C GLU A 277 25.87 6.37 -24.57
N GLU A 278 26.27 6.11 -23.31
CA GLU A 278 27.66 6.15 -22.80
C GLU A 278 28.33 4.77 -22.86
#